data_AF-A0AA41QEV1-F1
#
_entry.id   AF-A0AA41QEV1-F1
#
_cell.length_a   1.000
_cell.length_b   1.000
_cell.length_c   1.000
_cell.angle_alpha   90.00
_cell.angle_beta   90.00
_cell.angle_gamma   90.00
#
_symmetry.space_group_name_H-M   'P 1'
#
loop_
_entity.id
_entity.type
_entity.pdbx_description
1 polymer ?
#
loop_
_entity_poly.entity_id
_entity_poly.type
_entity_poly.pdbx_seq_one_letter_code
_entity_poly.pdbx_strand_id
1 'polypeptide(L)'
;MWFWVWTLLVVGTLVGAAFLARDLWRKAKALLEELSRAGEVAARASDRVGEAIARAAETSSVPLPTLFDDMTVHYERVAAQRAARAERRGARRARNEATWQKWKHFNE
;
A
#
# COMPACT_ATOMS: atom_id res chain seq x y z
N MET A 1 -24.02 -55.70 15.45
CA MET A 1 -24.25 -54.37 16.06
C MET A 1 -23.00 -53.48 16.09
N TRP A 2 -21.80 -54.00 16.39
CA TRP A 2 -20.57 -53.20 16.49
C TRP A 2 -20.12 -52.49 15.19
N PHE A 3 -20.38 -53.09 14.02
CA PHE A 3 -20.02 -52.51 12.71
C PHE A 3 -20.65 -51.12 12.50
N TRP A 4 -21.94 -50.96 12.84
CA TRP A 4 -22.66 -49.69 12.72
C TRP A 4 -22.08 -48.60 13.60
N VAL A 5 -21.60 -48.94 14.80
CA VAL A 5 -20.94 -47.98 15.71
C VAL A 5 -19.65 -47.46 15.07
N TRP A 6 -18.85 -48.36 14.50
CA TRP A 6 -17.63 -47.99 13.79
C TRP A 6 -17.91 -47.14 12.54
N THR A 7 -18.93 -47.49 11.75
CA THR A 7 -19.34 -46.71 10.58
C THR A 7 -19.79 -45.31 10.99
N LEU A 8 -20.60 -45.17 12.04
CA LEU A 8 -21.07 -43.86 12.52
C LEU A 8 -19.90 -42.98 12.99
N LEU A 9 -18.94 -43.56 13.71
CA LEU A 9 -17.75 -42.83 14.17
C LEU A 9 -16.91 -42.32 13.00
N VAL A 10 -16.63 -43.17 12.02
CA VAL A 10 -15.84 -42.79 10.84
C VAL A 10 -16.56 -41.75 10.00
N VAL A 11 -17.86 -41.96 9.74
CA VAL A 11 -18.67 -41.02 8.95
C VAL A 11 -18.81 -39.69 9.67
N GLY A 12 -19.08 -39.69 10.98
CA GLY A 12 -19.15 -38.46 11.77
C GLY A 12 -17.84 -37.67 11.75
N THR A 13 -16.71 -38.37 11.85
CA THR A 13 -15.38 -37.74 11.78
C THR A 13 -15.08 -37.20 10.39
N LEU A 14 -15.39 -37.95 9.33
CA LEU A 14 -15.19 -37.52 7.94
C LEU A 14 -16.07 -36.32 7.58
N VAL A 15 -17.33 -36.33 8.01
CA VAL A 15 -18.25 -35.21 7.81
C VAL A 15 -17.73 -33.98 8.57
N GLY A 16 -17.34 -34.13 9.83
CA GLY A 16 -16.74 -33.05 10.61
C GLY A 16 -15.48 -32.47 9.95
N ALA A 17 -14.57 -33.34 9.50
CA ALA A 17 -13.36 -32.94 8.80
C ALA A 17 -13.65 -32.24 7.45
N ALA A 18 -14.63 -32.73 6.68
CA ALA A 18 -15.02 -32.13 5.41
C ALA A 18 -15.63 -30.74 5.59
N PHE A 19 -16.48 -30.55 6.61
CA PHE A 19 -17.03 -29.23 6.95
C PHE A 19 -15.93 -28.27 7.38
N LEU A 20 -14.99 -28.73 8.21
CA LEU A 20 -13.87 -27.91 8.68
C LEU A 20 -12.95 -27.49 7.54
N ALA A 21 -12.60 -28.44 6.65
CA ALA A 21 -11.80 -28.19 5.46
C ALA A 21 -12.47 -27.18 4.53
N ARG A 22 -13.80 -27.27 4.35
CA ARG A 22 -14.56 -26.35 3.51
C ARG A 22 -14.59 -24.92 4.06
N ASP A 23 -14.76 -24.76 5.37
CA ASP A 23 -14.73 -23.42 5.98
C ASP A 23 -13.33 -22.81 5.95
N LEU A 24 -12.30 -23.61 6.25
CA LEU A 24 -10.90 -23.20 6.13
C LEU A 24 -10.56 -22.79 4.70
N TRP A 25 -11.00 -23.55 3.70
CA TRP A 25 -10.74 -23.24 2.30
C TRP A 25 -11.32 -21.90 1.87
N ARG A 26 -12.54 -21.60 2.32
CA ARG A 26 -13.20 -20.31 2.04
C ARG A 26 -12.43 -19.15 2.67
N LYS A 27 -11.98 -19.30 3.92
CA LYS A 27 -11.18 -18.28 4.62
C LYS A 27 -9.79 -18.12 4.01
N ALA A 28 -9.13 -19.22 3.66
CA ALA A 28 -7.82 -19.21 3.02
C ALA A 28 -7.86 -18.51 1.65
N LYS A 29 -8.91 -18.73 0.84
CA LYS A 29 -9.09 -18.01 -0.42
C LYS A 29 -9.23 -16.50 -0.22
N ALA A 30 -10.06 -16.08 0.74
CA ALA A 30 -10.23 -14.66 1.04
C ALA A 30 -8.91 -14.00 1.49
N LEU A 31 -8.12 -14.70 2.31
CA LEU A 31 -6.80 -14.23 2.72
C LEU A 31 -5.81 -14.17 1.55
N LEU A 32 -5.84 -15.17 0.65
CA LEU A 32 -4.94 -15.21 -0.50
C LEU A 32 -5.25 -14.11 -1.51
N GLU A 33 -6.53 -13.75 -1.68
CA GLU A 33 -6.97 -12.67 -2.55
C GLU A 33 -6.60 -11.29 -1.99
N GLU A 34 -6.71 -11.10 -0.68
CA GLU A 34 -6.23 -9.86 -0.04
C GLU A 34 -4.69 -9.79 -0.08
N LEU A 35 -4.01 -10.94 0.08
CA LEU A 35 -2.56 -11.03 -0.01
C LEU A 35 -2.04 -10.77 -1.42
N SER A 36 -2.72 -11.25 -2.46
CA SER A 36 -2.34 -10.97 -3.85
C SER A 36 -2.50 -9.48 -4.15
N ARG A 37 -3.58 -8.86 -3.67
CA ARG A 37 -3.82 -7.42 -3.81
C ARG A 37 -2.76 -6.60 -3.08
N ALA A 38 -2.41 -6.98 -1.85
CA ALA A 38 -1.32 -6.36 -1.10
C ALA A 38 0.03 -6.53 -1.81
N GLY A 39 0.28 -7.73 -2.36
CA GLY A 39 1.46 -8.05 -3.16
C GLY A 39 1.58 -7.18 -4.42
N GLU A 40 0.48 -6.98 -5.15
CA GLU A 40 0.46 -6.09 -6.33
C GLU A 40 0.73 -4.62 -5.98
N VAL A 41 0.28 -4.16 -4.81
CA VAL A 41 0.57 -2.80 -4.33
C VAL A 41 2.05 -2.69 -3.95
N ALA A 42 2.59 -3.70 -3.26
CA ALA A 42 3.99 -3.76 -2.87
C ALA A 42 4.92 -3.83 -4.11
N ALA A 43 4.58 -4.64 -5.11
CA ALA A 43 5.32 -4.73 -6.37
C ALA A 43 5.35 -3.37 -7.09
N ARG A 44 4.18 -2.73 -7.27
CA ARG A 44 4.11 -1.38 -7.87
C ARG A 44 4.87 -0.32 -7.07
N ALA A 45 4.93 -0.45 -5.74
CA ALA A 45 5.74 0.44 -4.91
C ALA A 45 7.24 0.20 -5.13
N SER A 46 7.66 -1.07 -5.19
CA SER A 46 9.03 -1.45 -5.49
C SER A 46 9.49 -0.96 -6.86
N ASP A 47 8.64 -1.10 -7.89
CA ASP A 47 8.94 -0.63 -9.25
C ASP A 47 9.16 0.90 -9.27
N ARG A 48 8.28 1.67 -8.63
CA ARG A 48 8.44 3.14 -8.54
C ARG A 48 9.72 3.54 -7.79
N VAL A 49 10.11 2.79 -6.77
CA VAL A 49 11.38 3.00 -6.06
C VAL A 49 12.55 2.70 -6.98
N GLY A 50 12.51 1.59 -7.72
CA GLY A 50 13.52 1.26 -8.73
C GLY A 50 13.66 2.34 -9.80
N GLU A 51 12.56 2.83 -10.36
CA GLU A 51 12.55 3.94 -11.32
C GLU A 51 13.08 5.25 -10.73
N ALA A 52 12.81 5.53 -9.45
CA ALA A 52 13.34 6.71 -8.78
C ALA A 52 14.85 6.60 -8.57
N ILE A 53 15.35 5.41 -8.21
CA ILE A 53 16.78 5.13 -8.07
C ILE A 53 17.47 5.22 -9.43
N ALA A 54 16.90 4.65 -10.49
CA ALA A 54 17.45 4.73 -11.84
C ALA A 54 17.57 6.19 -12.31
N ARG A 55 16.52 7.00 -12.13
CA ARG A 55 16.56 8.44 -12.43
C ARG A 55 17.58 9.21 -11.59
N ALA A 56 17.72 8.84 -10.31
CA ALA A 56 18.72 9.43 -9.44
C ALA A 56 20.14 9.06 -9.89
N ALA A 57 20.36 7.83 -10.36
CA ALA A 57 21.64 7.39 -10.91
C ALA A 57 21.98 8.13 -12.22
N GLU A 58 21.01 8.36 -13.11
CA GLU A 58 21.20 9.20 -14.30
C GLU A 58 21.52 10.65 -13.95
N THR A 59 20.95 11.16 -12.85
CA THR A 59 21.22 12.52 -12.33
C THR A 59 22.49 12.58 -11.46
N SER A 60 23.11 11.44 -11.14
CA SER A 60 24.27 11.35 -10.24
C SER A 60 25.54 12.00 -10.80
N SER A 61 25.52 12.45 -12.06
CA SER A 61 26.59 13.27 -12.65
C SER A 61 26.55 14.73 -12.20
N VAL A 62 25.49 15.18 -11.52
CA VAL A 62 25.43 16.53 -10.94
C VAL A 62 26.44 16.58 -9.78
N PRO A 63 27.51 17.38 -9.87
CA PRO A 63 28.48 17.50 -8.80
C PRO A 63 27.77 17.87 -7.50
N LEU A 64 28.14 17.21 -6.39
CA LEU A 64 27.68 17.64 -5.08
C LEU A 64 28.17 19.08 -4.85
N PRO A 65 27.33 19.95 -4.25
CA PRO A 65 27.73 21.31 -3.90
C PRO A 65 29.07 21.32 -3.18
N THR A 66 30.06 21.98 -3.77
CA THR A 66 31.35 22.19 -3.12
C THR A 66 31.31 23.46 -2.29
N LEU A 67 32.22 23.61 -1.31
CA LEU A 67 32.35 24.82 -0.49
C LEU A 67 32.63 26.10 -1.32
N PHE A 68 32.99 25.94 -2.60
CA PHE A 68 33.34 27.01 -3.53
C PHE A 68 32.23 27.34 -4.53
N ASP A 69 31.08 26.65 -4.48
CA ASP A 69 29.93 26.99 -5.32
C ASP A 69 29.25 28.28 -4.88
N ASP A 70 28.63 28.97 -5.84
CA ASP A 70 27.85 30.17 -5.55
C ASP A 70 26.65 29.83 -4.66
N MET A 71 26.70 30.35 -3.44
CA MET A 71 25.68 30.11 -2.40
C MET A 71 24.29 30.58 -2.86
N THR A 72 24.22 31.60 -3.72
CA THR A 72 22.95 32.15 -4.23
C THR A 72 22.16 31.11 -5.03
N VAL A 73 22.83 30.33 -5.88
CA VAL A 73 22.23 29.25 -6.68
C VAL A 73 21.62 28.17 -5.79
N HIS A 74 22.24 27.87 -4.64
CA HIS A 74 21.68 26.92 -3.68
C HIS A 74 20.44 27.46 -2.98
N TYR A 75 20.43 28.74 -2.59
CA TYR A 75 19.24 29.37 -2.01
C TYR A 75 18.07 29.41 -2.99
N GLU A 76 18.31 29.72 -4.27
CA GLU A 76 17.30 29.70 -5.31
C GLU A 76 16.72 28.29 -5.52
N ARG A 77 17.57 27.26 -5.58
CA ARG A 77 17.13 25.86 -5.65
C ARG A 77 16.27 25.45 -4.47
N VAL A 78 16.65 25.83 -3.25
CA VAL A 78 15.87 25.54 -2.03
C VAL A 78 14.55 26.30 -2.05
N ALA A 79 14.53 27.57 -2.50
CA ALA A 79 13.33 28.36 -2.64
C ALA A 79 12.35 27.73 -3.63
N ALA A 80 12.83 27.30 -4.80
CA ALA A 80 12.04 26.59 -5.81
C ALA A 80 11.44 25.28 -5.25
N GLN A 81 12.24 24.47 -4.54
CA GLN A 81 11.74 23.25 -3.91
C GLN A 81 10.68 23.52 -2.82
N ARG A 82 10.86 24.59 -2.04
CA ARG A 82 9.88 25.01 -1.01
C ARG A 82 8.58 25.49 -1.65
N ALA A 83 8.65 26.25 -2.75
CA ALA A 83 7.48 26.68 -3.51
C ALA A 83 6.70 25.46 -4.05
N ALA A 84 7.38 24.51 -4.70
CA ALA A 84 6.75 23.28 -5.19
C ALA A 84 6.16 22.40 -4.06
N ARG A 85 6.74 22.43 -2.85
CA ARG A 85 6.15 21.77 -1.67
C ARG A 85 4.92 22.53 -1.16
N ALA A 86 4.94 23.86 -1.15
CA ALA A 86 3.82 24.68 -0.71
C ALA A 86 2.60 24.48 -1.62
N GLU A 87 2.80 24.44 -2.93
CA GLU A 87 1.75 24.18 -3.92
C GLU A 87 1.10 22.80 -3.70
N ARG A 88 1.91 21.74 -3.56
CA ARG A 88 1.41 20.39 -3.25
C ARG A 88 0.64 20.34 -1.94
N ARG A 89 1.05 21.09 -0.91
CA ARG A 89 0.32 21.19 0.37
C ARG A 89 -1.01 21.94 0.18
N GLY A 90 -1.04 23.01 -0.61
CA GLY A 90 -2.25 23.74 -0.94
C GLY A 90 -3.28 22.85 -1.65
N ALA A 91 -2.85 22.11 -2.68
CA ALA A 91 -3.71 21.17 -3.39
C ALA A 91 -4.27 20.06 -2.48
N ARG A 92 -3.46 19.55 -1.54
CA ARG A 92 -3.95 18.59 -0.52
C ARG A 92 -4.97 19.21 0.41
N ARG A 93 -4.72 20.42 0.92
CA ARG A 93 -5.67 21.14 1.78
C ARG A 93 -7.00 21.39 1.07
N ALA A 94 -6.98 21.83 -0.18
CA ALA A 94 -8.21 22.05 -0.95
C ALA A 94 -9.05 20.79 -1.10
N ARG A 95 -8.43 19.63 -1.38
CA ARG A 95 -9.13 18.34 -1.43
C ARG A 95 -9.70 17.91 -0.07
N ASN A 96 -8.95 18.13 0.99
CA ASN A 96 -9.40 17.82 2.35
C ASN A 96 -10.56 18.73 2.76
N GLU A 97 -10.50 20.02 2.43
CA GLU A 97 -11.58 20.98 2.69
C GLU A 97 -12.86 20.59 1.97
N ALA A 98 -12.78 20.27 0.67
CA ALA A 98 -13.92 19.78 -0.10
C ALA A 98 -14.55 18.52 0.50
N THR A 99 -13.74 17.68 1.13
CA THR A 99 -14.22 16.50 1.86
C THR A 99 -14.88 16.93 3.16
N TRP A 100 -14.21 17.73 3.99
CA TRP A 100 -14.74 18.23 5.26
C TRP A 100 -16.11 18.92 5.10
N GLN A 101 -16.27 19.76 4.09
CA GLN A 101 -17.54 20.44 3.81
C GLN A 101 -18.67 19.45 3.49
N LYS A 102 -18.40 18.38 2.73
CA LYS A 102 -19.39 17.32 2.47
C LYS A 102 -19.83 16.61 3.76
N TRP A 103 -18.89 16.34 4.66
CA TRP A 103 -19.20 15.71 5.94
C TRP A 103 -20.00 16.65 6.85
N LYS A 104 -19.67 17.95 6.84
CA LYS A 104 -20.40 18.96 7.60
C LYS A 104 -21.87 19.03 7.15
N HIS A 105 -22.14 19.07 5.84
CA HIS A 105 -23.50 19.07 5.29
C HIS A 105 -24.29 17.79 5.55
N PHE A 106 -23.64 16.64 5.75
CA PHE A 106 -24.32 15.39 6.08
C PHE A 106 -24.75 15.32 7.55
N ASN A 107 -24.07 16.04 8.43
CA ASN A 107 -24.30 16.03 9.88
C ASN A 107 -25.19 17.18 10.37
N GLU A 108 -25.71 18.02 9.45
CA GLU A 108 -26.76 19.02 9.69
C GLU A 108 -28.14 18.44 9.32
#